data_AF-A0A968P4M1-F1
#
_entry.id   AF-A0A968P4M1-F1
#
_cell.length_a   1.000
_cell.length_b   1.000
_cell.length_c   1.000
_cell.angle_alpha   90.00
_cell.angle_beta   90.00
_cell.angle_gamma   90.00
#
_symmetry.space_group_name_H-M   'P 1'
#
loop_
_entity.id
_entity.type
_entity.pdbx_description
1 polymer ?
#
loop_
_entity_poly.entity_id
_entity_poly.type
_entity_poly.pdbx_seq_one_letter_code
_entity_poly.pdbx_strand_id
1 'polypeptide(L)'
;MAIEARLRTINGIAPLVRATQTIAADLELVRRRVRRTWFPVQKGVADWMGDVRTRRIGRYLISHEQLGEASRQLEPGDVLLSRKNWYLSNVGLPGFWPHAILYLGPPEKLEQSFDTPEVHAYLKRLAGEEVSVAGYFAGRFPADWARYQAGLDGEKVEVLEAISEGVVLNTLPHAAGDYLAALRPRLSQVAKLQAILVAFEQLGKPYDFDFDFATDHALVCTEVVWRAYRPAPGKPGLTFPMVEVAGRLTLPANQIARLYAEEREQPERQLDFVVFLDGRERDQRAVVASEEDFRRTWRRTKWDVLQK
;
A
#
# COMPACT_ATOMS: atom_id res chain seq x y z
N MET A 1 27.63 -25.41 47.53
CA MET A 1 28.80 -25.83 46.73
C MET A 1 28.46 -26.54 45.39
N ALA A 2 27.27 -27.10 45.17
CA ALA A 2 26.92 -27.75 43.88
C ALA A 2 26.33 -26.82 42.80
N ILE A 3 25.82 -25.63 43.16
CA ILE A 3 25.18 -24.68 42.23
C ILE A 3 26.22 -23.77 41.56
N GLU A 4 27.25 -23.32 42.29
CA GLU A 4 28.30 -22.45 41.75
C GLU A 4 29.22 -23.16 40.74
N ALA A 5 29.42 -24.47 40.89
CA ALA A 5 30.16 -25.27 39.92
C ALA A 5 29.41 -25.37 38.57
N ARG A 6 28.07 -25.46 38.59
CA ARG A 6 27.23 -25.50 37.38
C ARG A 6 27.14 -24.14 36.67
N LEU A 7 27.15 -23.03 37.42
CA LEU A 7 27.14 -21.68 36.86
C LEU A 7 28.45 -21.31 36.13
N ARG A 8 29.60 -21.81 36.59
CA ARG A 8 30.89 -21.60 35.90
C ARG A 8 30.99 -22.37 34.58
N THR A 9 30.39 -23.57 34.48
CA THR A 9 30.36 -24.32 33.22
C THR A 9 29.46 -23.65 32.17
N ILE A 10 28.32 -23.08 32.56
CA ILE A 10 27.42 -22.35 31.66
C ILE A 10 28.06 -21.04 31.17
N ASN A 11 28.72 -20.31 32.07
CA ASN A 11 29.41 -19.05 31.73
C ASN A 11 30.73 -19.23 30.97
N GLY A 12 31.30 -20.43 30.92
CA GLY A 12 32.48 -20.76 30.09
C GLY A 12 32.14 -21.18 28.66
N ILE A 13 30.95 -21.73 28.44
CA ILE A 13 30.47 -22.16 27.10
C ILE A 13 29.81 -20.98 26.35
N ALA A 14 29.12 -20.09 27.07
CA ALA A 14 28.44 -18.93 26.48
C ALA A 14 29.34 -17.93 25.71
N PRO A 15 30.60 -17.62 26.11
CA PRO A 15 31.45 -16.68 25.39
C PRO A 15 31.97 -17.26 24.07
N LEU A 16 32.29 -18.56 24.03
CA LEU A 16 32.78 -19.25 22.83
C LEU A 16 31.67 -19.54 21.82
N VAL A 17 30.46 -19.85 22.30
CA VAL A 17 29.27 -19.95 21.45
C VAL A 17 28.84 -18.57 20.94
N ARG A 18 28.95 -17.51 21.76
CA ARG A 18 28.75 -16.14 21.26
C ARG A 18 29.81 -15.73 20.25
N ALA A 19 31.11 -15.97 20.49
CA ALA A 19 32.16 -15.55 19.56
C ALA A 19 32.06 -16.29 18.21
N THR A 20 31.70 -17.57 18.21
CA THR A 20 31.46 -18.32 16.96
C THR A 20 30.14 -17.92 16.27
N GLN A 21 29.10 -17.58 17.02
CA GLN A 21 27.87 -17.00 16.46
C GLN A 21 28.09 -15.58 15.92
N THR A 22 28.89 -14.74 16.58
CA THR A 22 29.21 -13.39 16.10
C THR A 22 30.10 -13.46 14.87
N ILE A 23 31.10 -14.34 14.82
CA ILE A 23 31.93 -14.51 13.62
C ILE A 23 31.12 -15.15 12.48
N ALA A 24 30.24 -16.11 12.75
CA ALA A 24 29.36 -16.68 11.72
C ALA A 24 28.30 -15.67 11.25
N ALA A 25 27.74 -14.85 12.15
CA ALA A 25 26.81 -13.77 11.82
C ALA A 25 27.51 -12.63 11.08
N ASP A 26 28.76 -12.29 11.44
CA ASP A 26 29.60 -11.30 10.76
C ASP A 26 30.04 -11.83 9.40
N LEU A 27 30.38 -13.12 9.27
CA LEU A 27 30.71 -13.75 8.00
C LEU A 27 29.46 -13.94 7.12
N GLU A 28 28.28 -14.16 7.70
CA GLU A 28 26.99 -14.09 6.99
C GLU A 28 26.64 -12.67 6.60
N LEU A 29 26.92 -11.66 7.43
CA LEU A 29 26.78 -10.23 7.09
C LEU A 29 27.73 -9.83 5.97
N VAL A 30 28.95 -10.34 5.97
CA VAL A 30 29.95 -10.13 4.91
C VAL A 30 29.59 -10.91 3.65
N ARG A 31 29.14 -12.18 3.75
CA ARG A 31 28.63 -12.97 2.60
C ARG A 31 27.31 -12.40 2.05
N ARG A 32 26.44 -11.82 2.89
CA ARG A 32 25.24 -11.08 2.48
C ARG A 32 25.60 -9.73 1.85
N ARG A 33 26.67 -9.05 2.29
CA ARG A 33 27.22 -7.87 1.59
C ARG A 33 27.76 -8.21 0.19
N VAL A 34 28.31 -9.41 0.01
CA VAL A 34 28.83 -9.87 -1.30
C VAL A 34 27.69 -10.31 -2.25
N ARG A 35 26.52 -10.69 -1.71
CA ARG A 35 25.28 -10.87 -2.50
C ARG A 35 24.47 -9.57 -2.66
N ARG A 36 25.14 -8.40 -2.65
CA ARG A 36 24.56 -7.19 -3.25
C ARG A 36 24.34 -7.47 -4.72
N THR A 37 23.10 -7.77 -5.10
CA THR A 37 22.63 -7.66 -6.47
C THR A 37 22.85 -6.21 -6.92
N TRP A 38 24.00 -6.01 -7.54
CA TRP A 38 24.29 -4.85 -8.36
C TRP A 38 23.39 -4.98 -9.58
N PHE A 39 22.21 -4.37 -9.54
CA PHE A 39 21.57 -3.99 -10.79
C PHE A 39 22.55 -3.04 -11.49
N PRO A 40 22.91 -3.24 -12.77
CA PRO A 40 23.79 -2.33 -13.48
C PRO A 40 23.02 -1.02 -13.71
N VAL A 41 22.97 -0.17 -12.69
CA VAL A 41 22.59 1.23 -12.85
C VAL A 41 23.82 1.90 -13.46
N GLN A 42 23.71 2.27 -14.73
CA GLN A 42 24.75 3.04 -15.41
C GLN A 42 25.10 4.26 -14.54
N LYS A 43 26.39 4.51 -14.33
CA LYS A 43 26.91 5.58 -13.45
C LYS A 43 26.20 6.94 -13.68
N GLY A 44 25.86 7.25 -14.92
CA GLY A 44 25.12 8.47 -15.27
C GLY A 44 23.68 8.57 -14.73
N VAL A 45 22.99 7.44 -14.52
CA VAL A 45 21.65 7.41 -13.90
C VAL A 45 21.75 7.66 -12.39
N ALA A 46 22.75 7.07 -11.73
CA ALA A 46 22.96 7.25 -10.29
C ALA A 46 23.36 8.70 -9.94
N ASP A 47 24.28 9.29 -10.71
CA ASP A 47 24.74 10.67 -10.51
C ASP A 47 23.58 11.67 -10.74
N TRP A 48 22.79 11.48 -11.81
CA TRP A 48 21.60 12.29 -12.06
C TRP A 48 20.50 12.10 -11.01
N MET A 49 20.26 10.87 -10.55
CA MET A 49 19.31 10.60 -9.47
C MET A 49 19.75 11.24 -8.15
N GLY A 50 21.05 11.32 -7.86
CA GLY A 50 21.57 12.05 -6.71
C GLY A 50 21.20 13.53 -6.76
N ASP A 51 21.48 14.18 -7.89
CA ASP A 51 21.20 15.61 -8.10
C ASP A 51 19.70 15.94 -8.15
N VAL A 52 18.85 15.06 -8.70
CA VAL A 52 17.39 15.27 -8.76
C VAL A 52 16.73 14.95 -7.42
N ARG A 53 17.20 13.93 -6.69
CA ARG A 53 16.67 13.55 -5.37
C ARG A 53 16.85 14.64 -4.33
N THR A 54 17.94 15.42 -4.40
CA THR A 54 18.13 16.58 -3.49
C THR A 54 17.16 17.73 -3.78
N ARG A 55 16.47 17.74 -4.93
CA ARG A 55 15.62 18.86 -5.37
C ARG A 55 14.11 18.68 -5.17
N ARG A 56 13.59 17.47 -4.86
CA ARG A 56 12.13 17.18 -4.93
C ARG A 56 11.46 16.45 -3.77
N ILE A 57 12.07 16.37 -2.60
CA ILE A 57 11.39 15.82 -1.43
C ILE A 57 10.27 16.78 -1.00
N GLY A 58 9.02 16.31 -0.99
CA GLY A 58 7.84 17.08 -0.54
C GLY A 58 7.18 17.97 -1.59
N ARG A 59 7.57 17.89 -2.87
CA ARG A 59 6.90 18.58 -3.99
C ARG A 59 6.56 17.59 -5.10
N TYR A 60 5.28 17.22 -5.19
CA TYR A 60 4.77 16.28 -6.20
C TYR A 60 4.01 17.00 -7.32
N LEU A 61 3.83 16.32 -8.46
CA LEU A 61 3.20 16.88 -9.66
C LEU A 61 1.69 17.06 -9.55
N ILE A 62 1.02 16.26 -8.72
CA ILE A 62 -0.43 16.36 -8.52
C ILE A 62 -0.72 17.51 -7.54
N SER A 63 -1.58 18.45 -7.94
CA SER A 63 -1.97 19.58 -7.08
C SER A 63 -3.06 19.21 -6.08
N HIS A 64 -3.19 19.99 -5.00
CA HIS A 64 -4.29 19.85 -4.04
C HIS A 64 -5.67 20.03 -4.69
N GLU A 65 -5.77 20.90 -5.69
CA GLU A 65 -7.00 21.10 -6.47
C GLU A 65 -7.37 19.82 -7.25
N GLN A 66 -6.40 19.19 -7.92
CA GLN A 66 -6.61 17.93 -8.62
C GLN A 66 -7.00 16.79 -7.67
N LEU A 67 -6.41 16.73 -6.47
CA LEU A 67 -6.81 15.77 -5.45
C LEU A 67 -8.21 16.05 -4.92
N GLY A 68 -8.58 17.31 -4.72
CA GLY A 68 -9.94 17.69 -4.32
C GLY A 68 -10.98 17.27 -5.36
N GLU A 69 -10.69 17.45 -6.64
CA GLU A 69 -11.58 17.00 -7.73
C GLU A 69 -11.63 15.48 -7.86
N ALA A 70 -10.48 14.80 -7.73
CA ALA A 70 -10.44 13.34 -7.69
C ALA A 70 -11.26 12.80 -6.50
N SER A 71 -11.07 13.35 -5.29
CA SER A 71 -11.76 12.91 -4.07
C SER A 71 -13.29 13.00 -4.20
N ARG A 72 -13.83 13.93 -4.99
CA ARG A 72 -15.28 13.99 -5.27
C ARG A 72 -15.79 12.79 -6.07
N GLN A 73 -14.95 12.17 -6.89
CA GLN A 73 -15.31 11.01 -7.73
C GLN A 73 -15.07 9.67 -7.02
N LEU A 74 -14.16 9.64 -6.05
CA LEU A 74 -13.81 8.43 -5.29
C LEU A 74 -14.96 7.99 -4.39
N GLU A 75 -15.06 6.69 -4.12
CA GLU A 75 -15.99 6.09 -3.16
C GLU A 75 -15.23 5.21 -2.16
N PRO A 76 -15.68 5.14 -0.89
CA PRO A 76 -15.11 4.21 0.09
C PRO A 76 -15.05 2.78 -0.47
N GLY A 77 -13.86 2.20 -0.44
CA GLY A 77 -13.56 0.90 -1.04
C GLY A 77 -12.82 0.97 -2.38
N ASP A 78 -12.71 2.13 -3.02
CA ASP A 78 -11.87 2.26 -4.21
C ASP A 78 -10.40 1.87 -3.91
N VAL A 79 -9.77 1.18 -4.85
CA VAL A 79 -8.35 0.83 -4.81
C VAL A 79 -7.58 1.88 -5.58
N LEU A 80 -6.70 2.61 -4.89
CA LEU A 80 -5.83 3.58 -5.52
C LEU A 80 -4.48 2.95 -5.84
N LEU A 81 -3.93 3.29 -6.99
CA LEU A 81 -2.53 3.05 -7.34
C LEU A 81 -1.82 4.39 -7.32
N SER A 82 -0.72 4.51 -6.59
CA SER A 82 0.04 5.75 -6.54
C SER A 82 1.50 5.52 -6.87
N ARG A 83 2.13 6.58 -7.37
CA ARG A 83 3.57 6.61 -7.64
C ARG A 83 4.12 7.98 -7.29
N LYS A 84 5.13 7.98 -6.43
CA LYS A 84 6.03 9.11 -6.20
C LYS A 84 7.31 8.84 -6.99
N ASN A 85 7.67 9.70 -7.92
CA ASN A 85 8.95 9.63 -8.59
C ASN A 85 10.08 9.87 -7.58
N TRP A 86 11.28 9.40 -7.90
CA TRP A 86 12.52 9.70 -7.15
C TRP A 86 12.60 9.13 -5.74
N TYR A 87 11.61 8.34 -5.31
CA TYR A 87 11.71 7.50 -4.12
C TYR A 87 12.60 6.29 -4.39
N LEU A 88 13.69 6.14 -3.62
CA LEU A 88 14.71 5.11 -3.82
C LEU A 88 14.14 3.69 -3.71
N SER A 89 13.10 3.50 -2.90
CA SER A 89 12.37 2.24 -2.77
C SER A 89 11.79 1.74 -4.10
N ASN A 90 11.55 2.62 -5.08
CA ASN A 90 11.00 2.23 -6.39
C ASN A 90 12.05 1.61 -7.33
N VAL A 91 13.34 1.69 -7.00
CA VAL A 91 14.43 1.24 -7.90
C VAL A 91 14.50 -0.29 -8.00
N GLY A 92 14.08 -1.02 -6.96
CA GLY A 92 14.07 -2.49 -6.94
C GLY A 92 12.74 -3.15 -7.34
N LEU A 93 11.68 -2.37 -7.57
CA LEU A 93 10.33 -2.90 -7.79
C LEU A 93 10.03 -3.14 -9.28
N PRO A 94 9.36 -4.26 -9.64
CA PRO A 94 8.95 -4.50 -11.02
C PRO A 94 7.70 -3.68 -11.39
N GLY A 95 7.75 -3.01 -12.54
CA GLY A 95 6.60 -2.32 -13.14
C GLY A 95 6.56 -0.81 -12.90
N PHE A 96 5.50 -0.17 -13.40
CA PHE A 96 5.29 1.27 -13.32
C PHE A 96 4.69 1.72 -11.99
N TRP A 97 3.72 0.96 -11.48
CA TRP A 97 3.02 1.26 -10.22
C TRP A 97 3.68 0.55 -9.03
N PRO A 98 4.26 1.30 -8.07
CA PRO A 98 4.92 0.71 -6.90
C PRO A 98 3.98 0.51 -5.70
N HIS A 99 2.86 1.23 -5.62
CA HIS A 99 2.05 1.32 -4.40
C HIS A 99 0.56 1.14 -4.67
N ALA A 100 -0.13 0.49 -3.72
CA ALA A 100 -1.59 0.38 -3.70
C ALA A 100 -2.13 0.81 -2.33
N ILE A 101 -3.29 1.46 -2.36
CA ILE A 101 -3.90 2.11 -1.20
C ILE A 101 -5.41 1.79 -1.21
N LEU A 102 -6.01 1.64 -0.04
CA LEU A 102 -7.47 1.57 0.10
C LEU A 102 -8.02 2.96 0.41
N TYR A 103 -8.92 3.47 -0.44
CA TYR A 103 -9.61 4.73 -0.16
C TYR A 103 -10.79 4.48 0.79
N LEU A 104 -10.88 5.32 1.82
CA LEU A 104 -11.96 5.33 2.81
C LEU A 104 -12.88 6.55 2.64
N GLY A 105 -12.36 7.65 2.09
CA GLY A 105 -12.98 8.98 2.21
C GLY A 105 -12.84 9.55 3.62
N PRO A 106 -13.38 10.73 3.93
CA PRO A 106 -13.52 11.17 5.31
C PRO A 106 -14.61 10.37 6.05
N PRO A 107 -14.61 10.34 7.39
CA PRO A 107 -15.55 9.54 8.19
C PRO A 107 -17.02 9.75 7.83
N GLU A 108 -17.42 10.99 7.55
CA GLU A 108 -18.81 11.32 7.20
C GLU A 108 -19.19 10.72 5.84
N LYS A 109 -18.26 10.72 4.88
CA LYS A 109 -18.46 10.10 3.56
C LYS A 109 -18.53 8.58 3.68
N LEU A 110 -17.70 7.99 4.55
CA LEU A 110 -17.74 6.55 4.81
C LEU A 110 -19.09 6.14 5.39
N GLU A 111 -19.58 6.84 6.42
CA GLU A 111 -20.89 6.57 7.01
C GLU A 111 -22.02 6.72 5.98
N GLN A 112 -22.06 7.84 5.26
CA GLN A 112 -23.09 8.10 4.24
C GLN A 112 -23.08 7.06 3.11
N SER A 113 -21.91 6.62 2.66
CA SER A 113 -21.80 5.65 1.57
C SER A 113 -22.36 4.28 1.95
N PHE A 114 -22.31 3.92 3.23
CA PHE A 114 -22.76 2.62 3.72
C PHE A 114 -24.09 2.69 4.48
N ASP A 115 -24.77 3.84 4.48
CA ASP A 115 -26.11 4.02 5.05
C ASP A 115 -27.20 3.38 4.16
N THR A 116 -27.22 2.04 4.15
CA THR A 116 -28.11 1.23 3.30
C THR A 116 -28.76 0.12 4.12
N PRO A 117 -30.01 -0.27 3.82
CA PRO A 117 -30.71 -1.32 4.57
C PRO A 117 -29.93 -2.65 4.64
N GLU A 118 -29.23 -3.02 3.57
CA GLU A 118 -28.45 -4.26 3.49
C GLU A 118 -27.24 -4.22 4.42
N VAL A 119 -26.58 -3.06 4.53
CA VAL A 119 -25.48 -2.86 5.47
C VAL A 119 -25.98 -2.85 6.91
N HIS A 120 -27.07 -2.13 7.22
CA HIS A 120 -27.64 -2.12 8.57
C HIS A 120 -28.04 -3.52 9.02
N ALA A 121 -28.70 -4.30 8.14
CA ALA A 121 -29.02 -5.69 8.41
C ALA A 121 -27.77 -6.56 8.62
N TYR A 122 -26.69 -6.30 7.87
CA TYR A 122 -25.41 -6.98 8.07
C TYR A 122 -24.77 -6.64 9.42
N LEU A 123 -24.68 -5.35 9.76
CA LEU A 123 -24.09 -4.88 11.02
C LEU A 123 -24.90 -5.33 12.23
N LYS A 124 -26.24 -5.31 12.16
CA LYS A 124 -27.11 -5.85 13.21
C LYS A 124 -26.82 -7.31 13.51
N ARG A 125 -26.59 -8.14 12.49
CA ARG A 125 -26.22 -9.55 12.69
C ARG A 125 -24.86 -9.70 13.37
N LEU A 126 -23.91 -8.81 13.11
CA LEU A 126 -22.59 -8.84 13.74
C LEU A 126 -22.61 -8.32 15.18
N ALA A 127 -23.31 -7.21 15.42
CA ALA A 127 -23.37 -6.55 16.72
C ALA A 127 -24.39 -7.20 17.67
N GLY A 128 -25.41 -7.88 17.13
CA GLY A 128 -26.54 -8.43 17.89
C GLY A 128 -27.66 -7.41 18.14
N GLU A 129 -27.46 -6.15 17.79
CA GLU A 129 -28.41 -5.04 17.96
C GLU A 129 -28.30 -4.02 16.83
N GLU A 130 -29.27 -3.11 16.72
CA GLU A 130 -29.21 -2.02 15.74
C GLU A 130 -28.04 -1.09 16.05
N VAL A 131 -27.22 -0.78 15.05
CA VAL A 131 -26.04 0.06 15.19
C VAL A 131 -25.77 0.80 13.89
N SER A 132 -25.38 2.08 13.97
CA SER A 132 -24.96 2.81 12.78
C SER A 132 -23.59 2.32 12.29
N VAL A 133 -23.21 2.68 11.07
CA VAL A 133 -21.87 2.39 10.55
C VAL A 133 -20.81 3.00 11.46
N ALA A 134 -20.91 4.29 11.79
CA ALA A 134 -19.97 4.94 12.70
C ALA A 134 -19.96 4.31 14.10
N GLY A 135 -21.14 3.96 14.64
CA GLY A 135 -21.27 3.27 15.92
C GLY A 135 -20.55 1.93 15.95
N TYR A 136 -20.64 1.15 14.86
CA TYR A 136 -19.95 -0.14 14.76
C TYR A 136 -18.43 0.04 14.73
N PHE A 137 -17.90 0.98 13.94
CA PHE A 137 -16.47 1.28 13.94
C PHE A 137 -15.98 1.80 15.29
N ALA A 138 -16.71 2.73 15.92
CA ALA A 138 -16.36 3.27 17.23
C ALA A 138 -16.34 2.20 18.32
N GLY A 139 -17.29 1.26 18.30
CA GLY A 139 -17.33 0.16 19.25
C GLY A 139 -16.23 -0.88 19.02
N ARG A 140 -15.95 -1.22 17.74
CA ARG A 140 -15.00 -2.29 17.39
C ARG A 140 -13.54 -1.84 17.35
N PHE A 141 -13.29 -0.59 16.95
CA PHE A 141 -11.98 0.03 16.72
C PHE A 141 -11.90 1.43 17.36
N PRO A 142 -12.11 1.57 18.68
CA PRO A 142 -12.31 2.87 19.31
C PRO A 142 -11.16 3.87 19.10
N ALA A 143 -9.91 3.41 19.25
CA ALA A 143 -8.74 4.27 19.08
C ALA A 143 -8.53 4.69 17.62
N ASP A 144 -8.70 3.77 16.68
CA ASP A 144 -8.46 4.04 15.26
C ASP A 144 -9.59 4.86 14.64
N TRP A 145 -10.84 4.62 15.06
CA TRP A 145 -11.98 5.45 14.68
C TRP A 145 -11.81 6.89 15.20
N ALA A 146 -11.39 7.08 16.45
CA ALA A 146 -11.13 8.40 16.99
C ALA A 146 -10.02 9.15 16.23
N ARG A 147 -8.95 8.45 15.83
CA ARG A 147 -7.88 9.01 14.97
C ARG A 147 -8.39 9.39 13.59
N TYR A 148 -9.19 8.52 12.98
CA TYR A 148 -9.81 8.77 11.69
C TYR A 148 -10.69 10.03 11.71
N GLN A 149 -11.47 10.20 12.78
CA GLN A 149 -12.30 11.39 13.01
C GLN A 149 -11.49 12.66 13.28
N ALA A 150 -10.41 12.55 14.05
CA ALA A 150 -9.57 13.71 14.39
C ALA A 150 -8.84 14.30 13.18
N GLY A 151 -8.59 13.48 12.15
CA GLY A 151 -7.74 13.85 11.02
C GLY A 151 -6.25 13.83 11.40
N LEU A 152 -5.41 14.36 10.52
CA LEU A 152 -3.96 14.43 10.70
C LEU A 152 -3.48 15.83 10.29
N ASP A 153 -2.83 16.54 11.21
CA ASP A 153 -2.28 17.89 10.98
C ASP A 153 -3.28 18.90 10.38
N GLY A 154 -4.56 18.80 10.79
CA GLY A 154 -5.65 19.67 10.30
C GLY A 154 -6.25 19.25 8.95
N GLU A 155 -5.74 18.18 8.35
CA GLU A 155 -6.25 17.59 7.12
C GLU A 155 -7.12 16.36 7.40
N LYS A 156 -8.03 16.07 6.47
CA LYS A 156 -8.88 14.88 6.55
C LYS A 156 -8.06 13.63 6.26
N VAL A 157 -8.19 12.64 7.14
CA VAL A 157 -7.74 11.27 6.82
C VAL A 157 -8.73 10.68 5.84
N GLU A 158 -8.23 10.12 4.76
CA GLU A 158 -9.05 9.63 3.65
C GLU A 158 -8.65 8.23 3.16
N VAL A 159 -7.50 7.72 3.60
CA VAL A 159 -6.91 6.49 3.07
C VAL A 159 -6.36 5.60 4.17
N LEU A 160 -6.26 4.31 3.84
CA LEU A 160 -5.58 3.29 4.62
C LEU A 160 -4.51 2.64 3.74
N GLU A 161 -3.27 2.67 4.19
CA GLU A 161 -2.11 2.18 3.44
C GLU A 161 -1.10 1.47 4.34
N ALA A 162 -0.23 0.64 3.74
CA ALA A 162 0.96 0.15 4.43
C ALA A 162 2.21 0.85 3.88
N ILE A 163 2.90 1.57 4.75
CA ILE A 163 4.15 2.30 4.47
C ILE A 163 5.18 1.94 5.55
N SER A 164 6.39 2.50 5.49
CA SER A 164 7.46 2.19 6.46
C SER A 164 7.01 2.26 7.92
N GLU A 165 6.09 3.14 8.26
CA GLU A 165 5.54 3.35 9.60
C GLU A 165 4.56 2.25 10.05
N GLY A 166 4.19 1.34 9.15
CA GLY A 166 3.23 0.27 9.35
C GLY A 166 1.96 0.46 8.53
N VAL A 167 0.91 -0.27 8.93
CA VAL A 167 -0.43 -0.07 8.37
C VAL A 167 -1.11 1.07 9.10
N VAL A 168 -1.33 2.16 8.38
CA VAL A 168 -1.74 3.45 8.95
C VAL A 168 -2.92 4.05 8.20
N LEU A 169 -3.60 4.95 8.92
CA LEU A 169 -4.54 5.90 8.37
C LEU A 169 -3.78 7.16 7.95
N ASN A 170 -4.07 7.69 6.77
CA ASN A 170 -3.36 8.85 6.23
C ASN A 170 -4.25 9.78 5.40
N THR A 171 -3.70 10.92 5.02
CA THR A 171 -4.37 11.90 4.15
C THR A 171 -4.18 11.52 2.67
N LEU A 172 -5.14 11.87 1.81
CA LEU A 172 -5.01 11.64 0.38
C LEU A 172 -3.80 12.39 -0.22
N PRO A 173 -3.50 13.65 0.14
CA PRO A 173 -2.28 14.34 -0.31
C PRO A 173 -0.99 13.63 0.08
N HIS A 174 -0.93 13.02 1.26
CA HIS A 174 0.25 12.27 1.66
C HIS A 174 0.43 11.00 0.82
N ALA A 175 -0.64 10.22 0.60
CA ALA A 175 -0.57 8.93 -0.07
C ALA A 175 -0.49 9.04 -1.61
N ALA A 176 -0.97 10.16 -2.16
CA ALA A 176 -0.79 10.51 -3.56
C ALA A 176 0.70 10.79 -3.89
N GLY A 177 0.97 11.23 -5.12
CA GLY A 177 2.32 11.50 -5.56
C GLY A 177 2.33 12.22 -6.88
N ASP A 178 3.17 11.76 -7.80
CA ASP A 178 3.24 12.31 -9.15
C ASP A 178 2.22 11.64 -10.09
N TYR A 179 1.77 10.44 -9.74
CA TYR A 179 0.71 9.72 -10.44
C TYR A 179 -0.26 9.11 -9.43
N LEU A 180 -1.54 9.11 -9.79
CA LEU A 180 -2.61 8.49 -9.02
C LEU A 180 -3.65 7.92 -9.97
N ALA A 181 -3.98 6.65 -9.85
CA ALA A 181 -5.12 6.05 -10.52
C ALA A 181 -6.07 5.45 -9.48
N ALA A 182 -7.36 5.43 -9.79
CA ALA A 182 -8.37 4.86 -8.91
C ALA A 182 -9.25 3.85 -9.67
N LEU A 183 -9.44 2.70 -9.05
CA LEU A 183 -10.23 1.57 -9.57
C LEU A 183 -11.30 1.18 -8.55
N ARG A 184 -12.55 1.04 -9.00
CA ARG A 184 -13.70 0.73 -8.17
C ARG A 184 -14.04 -0.76 -8.25
N PRO A 185 -14.03 -1.49 -7.12
CA PRO A 185 -14.53 -2.87 -7.08
C PRO A 185 -16.01 -2.97 -7.44
N ARG A 186 -16.33 -3.87 -8.38
CA ARG A 186 -17.71 -4.23 -8.74
C ARG A 186 -18.30 -5.21 -7.74
N LEU A 187 -18.43 -4.74 -6.50
CA LEU A 187 -18.91 -5.48 -5.34
C LEU A 187 -20.08 -4.74 -4.69
N SER A 188 -20.92 -5.47 -3.95
CA SER A 188 -22.01 -4.87 -3.17
C SER A 188 -21.48 -4.00 -2.04
N GLN A 189 -22.31 -3.08 -1.53
CA GLN A 189 -21.95 -2.23 -0.40
C GLN A 189 -21.54 -3.06 0.84
N VAL A 190 -22.21 -4.20 1.09
CA VAL A 190 -21.84 -5.12 2.17
C VAL A 190 -20.44 -5.70 1.96
N ALA A 191 -20.09 -6.12 0.73
CA ALA A 191 -18.77 -6.68 0.44
C ALA A 191 -17.65 -5.62 0.50
N LYS A 192 -17.91 -4.38 0.06
CA LYS A 192 -16.98 -3.25 0.23
C LYS A 192 -16.78 -2.91 1.72
N LEU A 193 -17.86 -2.87 2.51
CA LEU A 193 -17.76 -2.65 3.95
C LEU A 193 -16.97 -3.77 4.65
N GLN A 194 -17.23 -5.03 4.28
CA GLN A 194 -16.44 -6.18 4.76
C GLN A 194 -14.94 -6.00 4.47
N ALA A 195 -14.58 -5.53 3.28
CA ALA A 195 -13.20 -5.27 2.92
C ALA A 195 -12.57 -4.17 3.79
N ILE A 196 -13.29 -3.07 4.03
CA ILE A 196 -12.84 -1.99 4.89
C ILE A 196 -12.68 -2.46 6.35
N LEU A 197 -13.62 -3.25 6.88
CA LEU A 197 -13.50 -3.82 8.23
C LEU A 197 -12.25 -4.68 8.37
N VAL A 198 -11.95 -5.53 7.37
CA VAL A 198 -10.71 -6.33 7.35
C VAL A 198 -9.47 -5.44 7.27
N ALA A 199 -9.52 -4.33 6.53
CA ALA A 199 -8.42 -3.37 6.46
C ALA A 199 -8.17 -2.68 7.81
N PHE A 200 -9.24 -2.28 8.52
CA PHE A 200 -9.15 -1.73 9.88
C PHE A 200 -8.51 -2.71 10.87
N GLU A 201 -8.78 -4.01 10.76
CA GLU A 201 -8.10 -5.04 11.57
C GLU A 201 -6.58 -5.15 11.31
N GLN A 202 -6.08 -4.52 10.24
CA GLN A 202 -4.64 -4.47 9.95
C GLN A 202 -3.96 -3.24 10.56
N LEU A 203 -4.71 -2.22 11.01
CA LEU A 203 -4.13 -0.98 11.53
C LEU A 203 -3.19 -1.22 12.72
N GLY A 204 -2.08 -0.47 12.74
CA GLY A 204 -1.06 -0.55 13.77
C GLY A 204 -0.17 -1.79 13.69
N LYS A 205 -0.41 -2.73 12.76
CA LYS A 205 0.54 -3.80 12.51
C LYS A 205 1.83 -3.18 11.97
N PRO A 206 3.00 -3.63 12.48
CA PRO A 206 4.26 -3.10 12.02
C PRO A 206 4.40 -3.39 10.53
N TYR A 207 5.10 -2.50 9.86
CA TYR A 207 5.70 -2.87 8.59
C TYR A 207 6.67 -4.01 8.90
N ASP A 208 6.63 -5.09 8.13
CA ASP A 208 7.56 -6.20 8.34
C ASP A 208 8.99 -5.73 7.99
N PHE A 209 9.70 -5.20 8.98
CA PHE A 209 11.05 -4.65 8.87
C PHE A 209 12.14 -5.73 8.79
N ASP A 210 11.81 -7.02 8.82
CA ASP A 210 12.81 -8.09 8.77
C ASP A 210 13.45 -8.28 7.38
N PHE A 211 13.16 -7.40 6.41
CA PHE A 211 13.55 -7.61 5.03
C PHE A 211 13.88 -6.32 4.26
N ASP A 212 14.81 -6.51 3.33
CA ASP A 212 15.55 -5.51 2.56
C ASP A 212 14.68 -4.38 1.98
N PHE A 213 14.92 -3.15 2.45
CA PHE A 213 14.24 -1.92 2.02
C PHE A 213 14.30 -1.66 0.50
N ALA A 214 15.15 -2.36 -0.24
CA ALA A 214 15.20 -2.28 -1.70
C ALA A 214 14.07 -3.07 -2.41
N THR A 215 13.44 -4.05 -1.76
CA THR A 215 12.46 -4.97 -2.38
C THR A 215 11.13 -5.08 -1.64
N ASP A 216 11.07 -4.76 -0.35
CA ASP A 216 9.91 -5.12 0.47
C ASP A 216 8.76 -4.12 0.44
N HIS A 217 8.99 -2.91 -0.05
CA HIS A 217 7.92 -1.92 -0.09
C HIS A 217 6.72 -2.33 -0.96
N ALA A 218 6.96 -3.07 -2.05
CA ALA A 218 5.91 -3.55 -2.94
C ALA A 218 5.21 -4.83 -2.45
N LEU A 219 5.83 -5.58 -1.54
CA LEU A 219 5.28 -6.87 -1.11
C LEU A 219 4.20 -6.69 -0.05
N VAL A 220 4.30 -5.62 0.76
CA VAL A 220 3.45 -5.40 1.95
C VAL A 220 2.33 -4.39 1.69
N CYS A 221 2.52 -3.37 0.85
CA CYS A 221 1.47 -2.35 0.62
C CYS A 221 0.23 -2.93 -0.06
N THR A 222 0.43 -3.75 -1.09
CA THR A 222 -0.65 -4.45 -1.78
C THR A 222 -1.23 -5.59 -0.96
N GLU A 223 -0.53 -6.05 0.09
CA GLU A 223 -1.03 -7.09 1.00
C GLU A 223 -2.26 -6.62 1.76
N VAL A 224 -2.30 -5.35 2.19
CA VAL A 224 -3.50 -4.79 2.85
C VAL A 224 -4.69 -4.79 1.89
N VAL A 225 -4.50 -4.34 0.65
CA VAL A 225 -5.54 -4.36 -0.39
C VAL A 225 -5.97 -5.80 -0.70
N TRP A 226 -5.02 -6.72 -0.84
CA TRP A 226 -5.28 -8.14 -1.08
C TRP A 226 -6.03 -8.78 0.10
N ARG A 227 -5.63 -8.52 1.35
CA ARG A 227 -6.32 -9.03 2.55
C ARG A 227 -7.73 -8.48 2.65
N ALA A 228 -7.90 -7.18 2.40
CA ALA A 228 -9.20 -6.53 2.38
C ALA A 228 -10.13 -7.19 1.37
N TYR A 229 -9.65 -7.45 0.14
CA TYR A 229 -10.51 -7.92 -0.94
C TYR A 229 -10.50 -9.41 -1.23
N ARG A 230 -9.60 -10.22 -0.66
CA ARG A 230 -9.59 -11.67 -0.92
C ARG A 230 -10.94 -12.32 -0.55
N PRO A 231 -11.48 -13.22 -1.38
CA PRO A 231 -12.69 -13.97 -1.06
C PRO A 231 -12.53 -14.79 0.22
N ALA A 232 -13.61 -14.91 0.99
CA ALA A 232 -13.70 -15.78 2.17
C ALA A 232 -15.15 -16.29 2.33
N PRO A 233 -15.42 -17.31 3.15
CA PRO A 233 -16.79 -17.76 3.41
C PRO A 233 -17.70 -16.59 3.84
N GLY A 234 -18.77 -16.34 3.09
CA GLY A 234 -19.70 -15.23 3.35
C GLY A 234 -19.19 -13.83 2.98
N LYS A 235 -18.03 -13.74 2.29
CA LYS A 235 -17.43 -12.49 1.82
C LYS A 235 -17.00 -12.66 0.35
N PRO A 236 -17.80 -12.17 -0.61
CA PRO A 236 -17.36 -11.97 -1.98
C PRO A 236 -16.12 -11.06 -2.03
N GLY A 237 -15.34 -11.14 -3.09
CA GLY A 237 -14.07 -10.46 -3.15
C GLY A 237 -13.50 -10.35 -4.56
N LEU A 238 -12.26 -9.89 -4.62
CA LEU A 238 -11.48 -9.78 -5.85
C LEU A 238 -10.46 -10.91 -5.90
N THR A 239 -10.33 -11.51 -7.07
CA THR A 239 -9.33 -12.52 -7.40
C THR A 239 -8.17 -11.83 -8.10
N PHE A 240 -7.16 -11.44 -7.33
CA PHE A 240 -5.93 -10.86 -7.87
C PHE A 240 -4.94 -11.96 -8.30
N PRO A 241 -4.31 -11.86 -9.48
CA PRO A 241 -3.29 -12.80 -9.93
C PRO A 241 -2.00 -12.59 -9.12
N MET A 242 -1.75 -13.51 -8.19
CA MET A 242 -0.48 -13.53 -7.46
C MET A 242 0.63 -14.03 -8.38
N VAL A 243 1.80 -13.40 -8.32
CA VAL A 243 2.97 -13.72 -9.14
C VAL A 243 4.18 -14.01 -8.28
N GLU A 244 5.09 -14.83 -8.77
CA GLU A 244 6.35 -15.10 -8.08
C GLU A 244 7.39 -14.04 -8.45
N VAL A 245 7.92 -13.33 -7.46
CA VAL A 245 9.02 -12.37 -7.60
C VAL A 245 10.12 -12.78 -6.64
N ALA A 246 11.31 -13.09 -7.18
CA ALA A 246 12.47 -13.52 -6.39
C ALA A 246 12.17 -14.67 -5.40
N GLY A 247 11.40 -15.67 -5.84
CA GLY A 247 11.06 -16.84 -5.01
C GLY A 247 9.89 -16.64 -4.05
N ARG A 248 9.19 -15.49 -4.11
CA ARG A 248 8.06 -15.16 -3.22
C ARG A 248 6.79 -14.90 -4.01
N LEU A 249 5.69 -15.51 -3.57
CA LEU A 249 4.36 -15.23 -4.11
C LEU A 249 3.88 -13.87 -3.59
N THR A 250 3.56 -12.94 -4.49
CA THR A 250 3.18 -11.56 -4.14
C THR A 250 2.24 -10.93 -5.17
N LEU A 251 1.71 -9.75 -4.86
CA LEU A 251 0.87 -8.94 -5.73
C LEU A 251 1.53 -7.57 -5.95
N PRO A 252 2.41 -7.38 -6.94
CA PRO A 252 2.88 -6.03 -7.27
C PRO A 252 1.71 -5.13 -7.67
N ALA A 253 1.71 -3.86 -7.28
CA ALA A 253 0.62 -2.93 -7.60
C ALA A 253 0.41 -2.79 -9.13
N ASN A 254 1.49 -2.94 -9.90
CA ASN A 254 1.45 -3.00 -11.36
C ASN A 254 0.60 -4.16 -11.92
N GLN A 255 0.44 -5.27 -11.18
CA GLN A 255 -0.45 -6.37 -11.57
C GLN A 255 -1.92 -5.97 -11.45
N ILE A 256 -2.30 -5.07 -10.54
CA ILE A 256 -3.68 -4.57 -10.44
C ILE A 256 -4.02 -3.73 -11.68
N ALA A 257 -3.10 -2.84 -12.10
CA ALA A 257 -3.26 -2.08 -13.35
C ALA A 257 -3.32 -2.99 -14.59
N ARG A 258 -2.49 -4.05 -14.61
CA ARG A 258 -2.50 -5.04 -15.69
C ARG A 258 -3.82 -5.82 -15.73
N LEU A 259 -4.27 -6.32 -14.58
CA LEU A 259 -5.53 -7.04 -14.44
C LEU A 259 -6.68 -6.21 -15.00
N TYR A 260 -6.79 -4.95 -14.57
CA TYR A 260 -7.80 -4.03 -15.10
C TYR A 260 -7.74 -3.91 -16.62
N ALA A 261 -6.54 -3.71 -17.18
CA ALA A 261 -6.37 -3.54 -18.62
C ALA A 261 -6.77 -4.79 -19.43
N GLU A 262 -6.49 -5.99 -18.89
CA GLU A 262 -6.81 -7.29 -19.49
C GLU A 262 -8.31 -7.64 -19.36
N GLU A 263 -8.93 -7.27 -18.24
CA GLU A 263 -10.36 -7.53 -17.98
C GLU A 263 -11.29 -6.47 -18.57
N ARG A 264 -10.82 -5.29 -18.97
CA ARG A 264 -11.69 -4.13 -19.25
C ARG A 264 -12.85 -4.40 -20.23
N GLU A 265 -12.61 -5.17 -21.28
CA GLU A 265 -13.64 -5.48 -22.29
C GLU A 265 -14.53 -6.66 -21.89
N GLN A 266 -14.23 -7.31 -20.76
CA GLN A 266 -14.97 -8.46 -20.25
C GLN A 266 -16.20 -8.01 -19.44
N PRO A 267 -17.38 -8.59 -19.67
CA PRO A 267 -18.57 -8.32 -18.86
C PRO A 267 -18.36 -8.54 -17.36
N GLU A 268 -17.59 -9.56 -17.02
CA GLU A 268 -17.26 -10.06 -15.68
C GLU A 268 -16.08 -9.37 -15.00
N ARG A 269 -15.53 -8.30 -15.60
CA ARG A 269 -14.44 -7.52 -15.01
C ARG A 269 -14.70 -7.18 -13.55
N GLN A 270 -13.65 -7.24 -12.74
CA GLN A 270 -13.78 -7.07 -11.30
C GLN A 270 -13.74 -5.60 -10.86
N LEU A 271 -13.23 -4.72 -11.72
CA LEU A 271 -12.91 -3.33 -11.42
C LEU A 271 -13.43 -2.39 -12.52
N ASP A 272 -13.95 -1.23 -12.13
CA ASP A 272 -14.26 -0.10 -13.00
C ASP A 272 -13.23 1.02 -12.84
N PHE A 273 -12.98 1.79 -13.90
CA PHE A 273 -12.10 2.96 -13.82
C PHE A 273 -12.84 4.15 -13.25
N VAL A 274 -12.15 4.91 -12.40
CA VAL A 274 -12.68 6.13 -11.79
C VAL A 274 -11.93 7.35 -12.33
N VAL A 275 -10.62 7.44 -12.07
CA VAL A 275 -9.80 8.58 -12.47
C VAL A 275 -8.34 8.18 -12.64
N PHE A 276 -7.62 8.89 -13.52
CA PHE A 276 -6.16 8.81 -13.62
C PHE A 276 -5.55 10.21 -13.74
N LEU A 277 -4.69 10.54 -12.79
CA LEU A 277 -3.82 11.70 -12.77
C LEU A 277 -2.43 11.26 -13.21
N ASP A 278 -2.04 11.69 -14.41
CA ASP A 278 -0.82 11.30 -15.10
C ASP A 278 0.24 12.39 -14.97
N GLY A 279 1.29 12.13 -14.18
CA GLY A 279 2.41 13.03 -13.98
C GLY A 279 3.19 13.29 -15.28
N ARG A 280 3.40 14.56 -15.61
CA ARG A 280 4.21 15.02 -16.75
C ARG A 280 5.41 15.79 -16.24
N GLU A 281 6.55 15.10 -16.17
CA GLU A 281 7.77 15.67 -15.60
C GLU A 281 8.27 16.87 -16.39
N ARG A 282 8.21 16.83 -17.73
CA ARG A 282 8.61 17.98 -18.55
C ARG A 282 7.75 19.22 -18.27
N ASP A 283 6.45 19.03 -18.08
CA ASP A 283 5.50 20.12 -17.83
C ASP A 283 5.45 20.53 -16.34
N GLN A 284 6.14 19.81 -15.45
CA GLN A 284 6.11 20.01 -14.00
C GLN A 284 4.67 20.03 -13.43
N ARG A 285 3.77 19.22 -13.98
CA ARG A 285 2.37 19.08 -13.51
C ARG A 285 1.81 17.68 -13.81
N ALA A 286 0.74 17.29 -13.13
CA ALA A 286 -0.09 16.17 -13.55
C ALA A 286 -1.23 16.62 -14.47
N VAL A 287 -1.75 15.71 -15.28
CA VAL A 287 -2.94 15.94 -16.11
C VAL A 287 -3.98 14.86 -15.83
N VAL A 288 -5.27 15.21 -15.94
CA VAL A 288 -6.33 14.19 -15.95
C VAL A 288 -6.24 13.46 -17.29
N ALA A 289 -5.83 12.20 -17.26
CA ALA A 289 -5.62 11.37 -18.45
C ALA A 289 -6.79 10.39 -18.65
N SER A 290 -6.87 9.85 -19.86
CA SER A 290 -7.98 8.95 -20.23
C SER A 290 -7.82 7.56 -19.62
N GLU A 291 -8.92 6.81 -19.58
CA GLU A 291 -8.90 5.38 -19.24
C GLU A 291 -7.94 4.61 -20.17
N GLU A 292 -7.92 4.94 -21.47
CA GLU A 292 -7.04 4.32 -22.45
C GLU A 292 -5.55 4.59 -22.15
N ASP A 293 -5.22 5.80 -21.67
CA ASP A 293 -3.87 6.12 -21.20
C ASP A 293 -3.51 5.28 -19.97
N PHE A 294 -4.45 5.12 -19.03
CA PHE A 294 -4.28 4.30 -17.84
C PHE A 294 -4.02 2.82 -18.19
N ARG A 295 -4.79 2.23 -19.11
CA ARG A 295 -4.66 0.82 -19.53
C ARG A 295 -3.28 0.49 -20.10
N ARG A 296 -2.53 1.48 -20.56
CA ARG A 296 -1.16 1.33 -21.08
C ARG A 296 -0.09 1.50 -20.00
N THR A 297 -0.43 2.03 -18.82
CA THR A 297 0.53 2.35 -17.76
C THR A 297 1.29 1.14 -17.23
N TRP A 298 0.67 -0.04 -17.15
CA TRP A 298 1.36 -1.23 -16.63
C TRP A 298 2.55 -1.68 -17.49
N ARG A 299 2.59 -1.24 -18.76
CA ARG A 299 3.70 -1.47 -19.71
C ARG A 299 4.73 -0.35 -19.71
N ARG A 300 4.43 0.80 -19.08
CA ARG A 300 5.37 1.92 -18.99
C ARG A 300 6.60 1.49 -18.21
N THR A 301 7.75 1.96 -18.64
CA THR A 301 8.99 1.65 -17.91
C THR A 301 9.02 2.42 -16.60
N LYS A 302 9.70 1.90 -15.57
CA LYS A 302 9.93 2.70 -14.35
C LYS A 302 10.71 3.99 -14.63
N TRP A 303 11.46 4.02 -15.73
CA TRP A 303 12.26 5.15 -16.21
C TRP A 303 11.51 6.10 -17.15
N ASP A 304 10.18 5.97 -17.27
CA ASP A 304 9.33 6.88 -18.06
C ASP A 304 9.29 8.33 -17.56
N VAL A 305 10.03 8.65 -16.49
CA VAL A 305 10.32 10.01 -16.02
C VAL A 305 10.91 10.91 -17.12
N LEU A 306 11.44 10.33 -18.21
CA LEU A 306 11.97 11.04 -19.37
C LEU A 306 10.97 11.21 -20.53
N GLN A 307 9.70 10.82 -20.37
CA GLN A 307 8.72 11.00 -21.45
C GLN A 307 8.33 12.48 -21.64
N LYS A 308 8.23 12.78 -22.93
CA LYS A 308 7.97 14.05 -23.64
C LYS A 308 7.03 15.07 -23.02
#